data_AF-A0A838HJ90-F1
#
_entry.id   AF-A0A838HJ90-F1
#
_cell.length_a   1.000
_cell.length_b   1.000
_cell.length_c   1.000
_cell.angle_alpha   90.00
_cell.angle_beta   90.00
_cell.angle_gamma   90.00
#
_symmetry.space_group_name_H-M   'P 1'
#
loop_
_entity.id
_entity.type
_entity.pdbx_description
1 polymer ?
#
loop_
_entity_poly.entity_id
_entity_poly.type
_entity_poly.pdbx_seq_one_letter_code
_entity_poly.pdbx_strand_id
1 'polypeptide(L)'
;MIPAREVLFTARSLAGFSHVTEDALAAFRDARVRRLIRHAYDRVPWYHSLFEAHGIRPADIRGVRDLPRVPATGRAELQACAAEAVVARGIDLGRLVVNRT
;
A
#
# COMPACT_ATOMS: atom_id res chain seq x y z
N MET A 1 19.18 13.22 6.31
CA MET A 1 18.73 14.00 7.47
C MET A 1 17.20 14.05 7.42
N ILE A 2 16.51 13.32 8.30
CA ILE A 2 15.04 13.16 8.25
C ILE A 2 14.38 14.50 8.64
N PRO A 3 13.44 15.05 7.84
CA PRO A 3 12.82 16.34 8.14
C PRO A 3 11.99 16.29 9.43
N ALA A 4 12.03 17.36 10.23
CA ALA A 4 11.42 17.44 11.57
C ALA A 4 9.92 17.07 11.63
N ARG A 5 9.18 17.25 10.53
CA ARG A 5 7.76 16.85 10.39
C ARG A 5 7.55 15.33 10.37
N GLU A 6 8.50 14.57 9.82
CA GLU A 6 8.46 13.09 9.87
C GLU A 6 8.84 12.58 11.24
N VAL A 7 9.75 13.26 11.94
CA VAL A 7 10.12 12.93 13.33
C VAL A 7 8.93 13.12 14.26
N LEU A 8 8.17 14.21 14.11
CA LEU A 8 6.95 14.47 14.88
C LEU A 8 5.83 13.44 14.58
N PHE A 9 5.63 13.06 13.31
CA PHE A 9 4.68 12.01 12.94
C PHE A 9 5.08 10.65 13.54
N THR A 10 6.37 10.31 13.48
CA THR A 10 6.91 9.06 14.01
C THR A 10 6.82 9.02 15.53
N ALA A 11 7.23 10.09 16.22
CA ALA A 11 7.17 10.20 17.68
C ALA A 11 5.73 10.16 18.21
N ARG A 12 4.79 10.83 17.52
CA ARG A 12 3.36 10.83 17.89
C ARG A 12 2.69 9.48 17.61
N SER A 13 3.19 8.73 16.63
CA SER A 13 2.79 7.34 16.42
C SER A 13 3.30 6.44 17.55
N LEU A 14 4.57 6.58 17.95
CA LEU A 14 5.18 5.78 19.03
C LEU A 14 4.55 6.00 20.41
N ALA A 15 4.03 7.19 20.70
CA ALA A 15 3.29 7.45 21.94
C ALA A 15 2.01 6.59 22.08
N GLY A 16 1.43 6.14 20.97
CA GLY A 16 0.32 5.18 20.96
C GLY A 16 0.75 3.70 20.96
N PHE A 17 2.04 3.43 20.75
CA PHE A 17 2.61 2.07 20.69
C PHE A 17 3.48 1.71 21.92
N SER A 18 3.64 2.61 22.89
CA SER A 18 4.51 2.43 24.07
C SER A 18 4.17 1.21 24.93
N HIS A 19 2.93 0.69 24.84
CA HIS A 19 2.47 -0.50 25.55
C HIS A 19 1.86 -1.56 24.62
N VAL A 20 2.12 -1.50 23.31
CA VAL A 20 1.55 -2.47 22.37
C VAL A 20 2.29 -3.79 22.48
N THR A 21 1.55 -4.86 22.78
CA THR A 21 2.07 -6.22 22.81
C THR A 21 2.43 -6.71 21.41
N GLU A 22 3.27 -7.72 21.30
CA GLU A 22 3.64 -8.31 20.01
C GLU A 22 2.41 -8.80 19.24
N ASP A 23 1.47 -9.44 19.92
CA ASP A 23 0.20 -9.91 19.33
C ASP A 23 -0.65 -8.76 18.81
N ALA A 24 -0.76 -7.67 19.59
CA ALA A 24 -1.52 -6.50 19.17
C ALA A 24 -0.86 -5.82 17.95
N LEU A 25 0.48 -5.76 17.91
CA LEU A 25 1.22 -5.25 16.76
C LEU A 25 1.05 -6.14 15.53
N ALA A 26 1.09 -7.45 15.69
CA ALA A 26 0.89 -8.42 14.62
C ALA A 26 -0.52 -8.30 14.03
N ALA A 27 -1.55 -8.28 14.88
CA ALA A 27 -2.94 -8.11 14.47
C ALA A 27 -3.17 -6.78 13.73
N PHE A 28 -2.55 -5.70 14.22
CA PHE A 28 -2.59 -4.40 13.56
C PHE A 28 -1.96 -4.43 12.15
N ARG A 29 -0.77 -5.01 12.03
CA ARG A 29 -0.07 -5.17 10.73
C ARG A 29 -0.90 -5.99 9.75
N ASP A 30 -1.46 -7.11 10.19
CA ASP A 30 -2.29 -7.97 9.35
C ASP A 30 -3.54 -7.25 8.86
N ALA A 31 -4.22 -6.51 9.75
CA ALA A 31 -5.38 -5.69 9.37
C ALA A 31 -5.00 -4.61 8.34
N ARG A 32 -3.83 -3.98 8.49
CA ARG A 32 -3.31 -2.99 7.56
C ARG A 32 -3.04 -3.60 6.18
N VAL A 33 -2.39 -4.76 6.13
CA VAL A 33 -2.11 -5.49 4.88
C VAL A 33 -3.41 -5.84 4.16
N ARG A 34 -4.37 -6.46 4.85
CA ARG A 34 -5.68 -6.82 4.26
C ARG A 34 -6.38 -5.61 3.65
N ARG A 35 -6.39 -4.48 4.37
CA ARG A 35 -6.98 -3.22 3.88
C ARG A 35 -6.26 -2.69 2.65
N LEU A 36 -4.94 -2.73 2.63
CA LEU A 36 -4.14 -2.23 1.51
C LEU A 36 -4.35 -3.07 0.25
N ILE A 37 -4.29 -4.40 0.36
CA ILE A 37 -4.50 -5.31 -0.77
C ILE A 37 -5.90 -5.15 -1.36
N ARG A 38 -6.92 -5.09 -0.50
CA ARG A 38 -8.30 -4.85 -0.95
C ARG A 38 -8.43 -3.51 -1.66
N HIS A 39 -7.85 -2.45 -1.11
CA HIS A 39 -7.87 -1.14 -1.76
C HIS A 39 -7.17 -1.16 -3.13
N ALA A 40 -5.98 -1.76 -3.22
CA ALA A 40 -5.24 -1.88 -4.47
C ALA A 40 -6.08 -2.60 -5.53
N TYR A 41 -6.64 -3.76 -5.19
CA TYR A 41 -7.48 -4.56 -6.08
C TYR A 41 -8.78 -3.86 -6.48
N ASP A 42 -9.48 -3.23 -5.53
CA ASP A 42 -10.82 -2.65 -5.77
C ASP A 42 -10.76 -1.25 -6.41
N ARG A 43 -9.65 -0.50 -6.24
CA ARG A 43 -9.61 0.93 -6.58
C ARG A 43 -8.57 1.29 -7.63
N VAL A 44 -7.51 0.50 -7.83
CA VAL A 44 -6.44 0.83 -8.77
C VAL A 44 -6.50 -0.12 -9.97
N PRO A 45 -6.85 0.36 -11.18
CA PRO A 45 -7.02 -0.50 -12.36
C PRO A 45 -5.82 -1.40 -12.65
N TRP A 46 -4.60 -0.87 -12.51
CA TRP A 46 -3.38 -1.63 -12.79
C TRP A 46 -3.17 -2.78 -11.80
N TYR A 47 -3.35 -2.55 -10.49
CA TYR A 47 -3.24 -3.61 -9.48
C TYR A 47 -4.35 -4.65 -9.60
N HIS A 48 -5.56 -4.24 -10.00
CA HIS A 48 -6.64 -5.17 -10.29
C HIS A 48 -6.20 -6.16 -11.38
N SER A 49 -5.73 -5.67 -12.52
CA SER A 49 -5.25 -6.50 -13.63
C SER A 49 -4.05 -7.36 -13.25
N LEU A 50 -3.09 -6.82 -12.50
CA LEU A 50 -1.92 -7.57 -12.03
C LEU A 50 -2.33 -8.75 -11.15
N PHE A 51 -3.24 -8.54 -10.19
CA PHE A 51 -3.68 -9.58 -9.29
C PHE A 51 -4.56 -10.61 -9.99
N GLU A 52 -5.44 -10.19 -10.91
CA GLU A 52 -6.20 -11.10 -11.77
C GLU A 52 -5.29 -12.03 -12.58
N ALA A 53 -4.26 -11.48 -13.21
CA ALA A 53 -3.29 -12.25 -14.00
C ALA A 53 -2.53 -13.29 -13.16
N HIS A 54 -2.35 -13.06 -11.86
CA HIS A 54 -1.70 -13.98 -10.93
C HIS A 54 -2.69 -14.83 -10.13
N GLY A 55 -4.00 -14.73 -10.41
CA GLY A 55 -5.04 -15.49 -9.71
C GLY A 55 -5.21 -15.12 -8.23
N ILE A 56 -4.79 -13.91 -7.82
CA ILE A 56 -4.84 -13.45 -6.43
C ILE A 56 -6.17 -12.74 -6.18
N ARG A 57 -6.89 -13.14 -5.12
CA ARG A 57 -8.04 -12.40 -4.61
C ARG A 57 -7.72 -11.78 -3.25
N PRO A 58 -8.32 -10.63 -2.90
CA PRO A 58 -8.11 -10.01 -1.59
C PRO A 58 -8.45 -10.90 -0.41
N ALA A 59 -9.32 -11.89 -0.59
CA ALA A 59 -9.70 -12.85 0.45
C ALA A 59 -8.60 -13.87 0.77
N ASP A 60 -7.64 -14.07 -0.14
CA ASP A 60 -6.54 -15.03 0.00
C ASP A 60 -5.41 -14.48 0.89
N ILE A 61 -5.36 -13.16 1.06
CA ILE A 61 -4.37 -12.48 1.88
C ILE A 61 -4.96 -12.26 3.27
N ARG A 62 -4.46 -13.00 4.26
CA ARG A 62 -4.88 -12.92 5.66
C ARG A 62 -3.98 -11.99 6.47
N GLY A 63 -2.73 -11.76 6.06
CA GLY A 63 -1.82 -10.88 6.77
C GLY A 63 -0.43 -10.79 6.15
N VAL A 64 0.54 -10.37 6.96
CA VAL A 64 1.94 -10.16 6.55
C VAL A 64 2.56 -11.43 5.97
N ARG A 65 2.21 -12.61 6.50
CA ARG A 65 2.78 -13.91 6.08
C ARG A 65 2.42 -14.29 4.64
N ASP A 66 1.37 -13.70 4.08
CA ASP A 66 0.93 -13.97 2.71
C ASP A 66 1.53 -12.99 1.68
N LEU A 67 2.24 -11.94 2.12
CA LEU A 67 2.89 -10.99 1.21
C LEU A 67 3.83 -11.63 0.17
N PRO A 68 4.55 -12.73 0.44
CA PRO A 68 5.34 -13.41 -0.60
C PRO A 68 4.53 -13.92 -1.80
N ARG A 69 3.20 -14.02 -1.67
CA ARG A 69 2.30 -14.37 -2.78
C ARG A 69 1.97 -13.17 -3.66
N VAL A 70 2.14 -11.96 -3.16
CA VAL A 70 1.79 -10.72 -3.88
C VAL A 70 2.92 -10.38 -4.84
N PRO A 71 2.66 -10.19 -6.15
CA PRO A 71 3.69 -9.84 -7.12
C PRO A 71 4.34 -8.50 -6.77
N ALA A 72 5.66 -8.49 -6.78
CA ALA A 72 6.43 -7.26 -6.64
C ALA A 72 6.25 -6.37 -7.87
N THR A 73 6.23 -5.06 -7.67
CA THR A 73 6.00 -4.08 -8.73
C THR A 73 7.26 -3.27 -8.98
N GLY A 74 7.79 -3.33 -10.19
CA GLY A 74 8.96 -2.57 -10.59
C GLY A 74 8.64 -1.11 -10.89
N ARG A 75 9.60 -0.22 -10.60
CA ARG A 75 9.45 1.21 -10.90
C ARG A 75 9.28 1.49 -12.39
N ALA A 76 10.06 0.82 -13.24
CA ALA A 76 9.98 1.00 -14.69
C ALA A 76 8.62 0.57 -15.26
N GLU A 77 8.04 -0.51 -14.73
CA GLU A 77 6.72 -1.00 -15.13
C GLU A 77 5.62 0.03 -14.82
N LEU A 78 5.66 0.62 -13.62
CA LEU A 78 4.72 1.67 -13.24
C LEU A 78 4.89 2.95 -14.08
N GLN A 79 6.13 3.33 -14.41
CA GLN A 79 6.41 4.51 -15.24
C GLN A 79 5.96 4.34 -16.70
N ALA A 80 5.94 3.11 -17.22
CA ALA A 80 5.45 2.81 -18.56
C ALA A 80 3.91 2.86 -18.66
N CYS A 81 3.20 2.87 -17.52
CA CYS A 81 1.75 2.90 -17.48
C CYS A 81 1.21 4.33 -17.54
N ALA A 82 -0.02 4.47 -18.06
CA ALA A 82 -0.78 5.70 -17.96
C ALA A 82 -1.11 6.03 -16.49
N ALA A 83 -1.11 7.31 -16.12
CA ALA A 83 -1.35 7.74 -14.74
C ALA A 83 -2.73 7.28 -14.23
N GLU A 84 -3.73 7.32 -15.10
CA GLU A 84 -5.11 6.85 -14.88
C GLU A 84 -5.15 5.39 -14.42
N ALA A 85 -4.21 4.56 -14.88
CA ALA A 85 -4.17 3.14 -14.58
C ALA A 85 -3.56 2.84 -13.21
N VAL A 86 -2.55 3.62 -12.79
CA VAL A 86 -1.79 3.40 -11.55
C VAL A 86 -2.30 4.23 -10.38
N VAL A 87 -3.18 5.19 -10.62
CA VAL A 87 -3.84 6.00 -9.60
C VAL A 87 -5.20 5.39 -9.23
N ALA A 88 -5.57 5.51 -7.95
CA ALA A 88 -6.88 5.07 -7.50
C ALA A 88 -8.02 5.84 -8.21
N ARG A 89 -9.09 5.12 -8.57
CA ARG A 89 -10.29 5.73 -9.15
C ARG A 89 -10.83 6.86 -8.28
N GLY A 90 -11.27 7.94 -8.93
CA GLY A 90 -11.86 9.12 -8.27
C GLY A 90 -10.85 10.17 -7.80
N ILE A 91 -9.57 10.03 -8.16
CA ILE A 91 -8.55 11.07 -7.96
C ILE A 91 -8.50 11.98 -9.18
N ASP A 92 -8.46 13.29 -8.92
CA ASP A 92 -8.26 14.31 -9.95
C ASP A 92 -6.79 14.33 -10.40
N LEU A 93 -6.56 13.92 -11.64
CA LEU A 93 -5.23 13.83 -12.24
C LEU A 93 -4.58 15.19 -12.47
N GLY A 94 -5.38 16.27 -12.62
CA GLY A 94 -4.88 17.63 -12.78
C GLY A 94 -4.23 18.20 -11.52
N ARG A 95 -4.44 17.55 -10.36
CA ARG A 95 -3.85 17.94 -9.07
C ARG A 95 -2.61 17.12 -8.69
N LEU A 96 -2.18 16.19 -9.54
CA LEU A 96 -0.99 15.39 -9.27
C LEU A 96 0.28 16.24 -9.39
N VAL A 97 1.12 16.17 -8.37
CA VAL A 97 2.45 16.77 -8.41
C VAL A 97 3.38 15.82 -9.15
N VAL A 98 3.83 16.23 -10.33
CA VAL A 98 4.75 15.43 -11.15
C VAL A 98 6.17 15.60 -10.65
N ASN A 99 6.75 14.52 -10.11
CA ASN A 99 8.15 14.46 -9.75
C ASN A 99 8.86 13.43 -10.63
N ARG A 100 9.86 13.88 -11.41
CA ARG A 100 10.67 12.99 -12.24
C ARG A 100 11.90 12.59 -11.44
N THR A 101 11.90 11.34 -11.00
CA THR A 101 13.05 10.70 -10.33
C THR A 101 13.74 9.79 -11.30
#